data_AF-A0A0D2YBN4-F1
#
_entry.id   AF-A0A0D2YBN4-F1
#
_cell.length_a   1.000
_cell.length_b   1.000
_cell.length_c   1.000
_cell.angle_alpha   90.00
_cell.angle_beta   90.00
_cell.angle_gamma   90.00
#
_symmetry.space_group_name_H-M   'P 1'
#
loop_
_entity.id
_entity.type
_entity.pdbx_description
1 polymer ?
#
loop_
_entity_poly.entity_id
_entity_poly.type
_entity_poly.pdbx_seq_one_letter_code
_entity_poly.pdbx_strand_id
1 'polypeptide(L)'
;MAREESDALAALLDLSWWQRAWTVQEAVLPKKATLYCGTMQLPLSEVKRAHLMAVSHDRNGCCVTNPQCHDVLYKFWDCIEGFRVLQEESDKDILVRMALEMFRFRHASDRRDCVYAYLGLGSKALADYTIPYETAFNDFAFLVSRLWIVFSGDL
;
A
#
# COMPACT_ATOMS: atom_id res chain seq x y z
N MET A 1 16.14 4.30 16.76
CA MET A 1 14.74 4.51 17.16
C MET A 1 14.61 4.26 18.65
N ALA A 2 14.11 5.25 19.38
CA ALA A 2 13.74 5.14 20.79
C ALA A 2 12.36 4.49 20.95
N ARG A 3 12.04 3.99 22.16
CA ARG A 3 10.76 3.33 22.44
C ARG A 3 9.55 4.25 22.20
N GLU A 4 9.65 5.52 22.58
CA GLU A 4 8.59 6.51 22.36
C GLU A 4 8.29 6.73 20.86
N GLU A 5 9.32 6.78 20.02
CA GLU A 5 9.17 6.90 18.56
C GLU A 5 8.48 5.66 17.96
N SER A 6 8.83 4.48 18.47
CA SER A 6 8.21 3.20 18.10
C SER A 6 6.72 3.15 18.48
N ASP A 7 6.39 3.58 19.70
CA ASP A 7 5.02 3.64 20.19
C ASP A 7 4.18 4.65 19.38
N ALA A 8 4.76 5.81 19.04
CA ALA A 8 4.12 6.79 18.18
C ALA A 8 3.88 6.25 16.76
N LEU A 9 4.81 5.47 16.21
CA LEU A 9 4.67 4.84 14.90
C LEU A 9 3.59 3.75 14.91
N ALA A 10 3.51 2.97 15.99
CA ALA A 10 2.43 1.99 16.17
C ALA A 10 1.07 2.69 16.22
N ALA A 11 0.94 3.74 17.02
CA ALA A 11 -0.29 4.53 17.11
C ALA A 11 -0.67 5.15 15.76
N LEU A 12 0.31 5.61 14.98
CA LEU A 12 0.10 6.11 13.63
C LEU A 12 -0.48 5.00 12.73
N LEU A 13 0.13 3.82 12.71
CA LEU A 13 -0.33 2.68 11.91
C LEU A 13 -1.72 2.19 12.33
N ASP A 14 -2.10 2.34 13.59
CA ASP A 14 -3.43 1.97 14.10
C ASP A 14 -4.54 2.97 13.75
N LEU A 15 -4.20 4.15 13.19
CA LEU A 15 -5.22 5.09 12.73
C LEU A 15 -6.06 4.50 11.60
N SER A 16 -7.36 4.82 11.61
CA SER A 16 -8.32 4.33 10.63
C SER A 16 -7.93 4.64 9.19
N TRP A 17 -7.27 5.78 8.93
CA TRP A 17 -6.77 6.12 7.60
C TRP A 17 -5.77 5.08 7.10
N TRP A 18 -4.77 4.71 7.92
CA TRP A 18 -3.80 3.70 7.52
C TRP A 18 -4.49 2.36 7.26
N GLN A 19 -5.49 1.99 8.05
CA GLN A 19 -6.12 0.70 7.92
C GLN A 19 -7.11 0.57 6.76
N ARG A 20 -7.53 1.65 6.10
CA ARG A 20 -8.56 1.60 5.05
C ARG A 20 -7.99 1.23 3.68
N ALA A 21 -8.62 0.29 2.97
CA ALA A 21 -8.17 -0.14 1.65
C ALA A 21 -8.06 1.01 0.63
N TRP A 22 -9.04 1.93 0.61
CA TRP A 22 -9.05 3.07 -0.31
C TRP A 22 -7.86 4.02 -0.19
N THR A 23 -7.19 4.07 0.96
CA THR A 23 -6.08 5.02 1.16
C THR A 23 -4.83 4.66 0.37
N VAL A 24 -4.74 3.41 -0.12
CA VAL A 24 -3.74 3.02 -1.11
C VAL A 24 -3.86 3.86 -2.37
N GLN A 25 -5.08 4.12 -2.86
CA GLN A 25 -5.27 4.99 -4.02
C GLN A 25 -4.97 6.44 -3.72
N GLU A 26 -5.40 6.92 -2.56
CA GLU A 26 -5.11 8.29 -2.11
C GLU A 26 -3.60 8.55 -2.03
N ALA A 27 -2.80 7.52 -1.69
CA ALA A 27 -1.35 7.61 -1.64
C ALA A 27 -0.67 7.40 -3.00
N VAL A 28 -1.21 6.52 -3.86
CA VAL A 28 -0.57 6.09 -5.11
C VAL A 28 -0.97 6.96 -6.30
N LEU A 29 -2.26 7.21 -6.53
CA LEU A 29 -2.71 7.88 -7.76
C LEU A 29 -2.26 9.35 -7.90
N PRO A 30 -2.22 10.16 -6.83
CA PRO A 30 -1.78 11.55 -6.96
C PRO A 30 -0.28 11.67 -7.26
N LYS A 31 0.08 12.57 -8.19
CA LYS A 31 1.49 12.94 -8.46
C LYS A 31 2.19 13.54 -7.23
N LYS A 32 1.41 14.17 -6.34
CA LYS A 32 1.87 14.76 -5.09
C LYS A 32 0.85 14.43 -4.01
N ALA A 33 1.30 13.73 -2.97
CA ALA A 33 0.51 13.40 -1.79
C ALA A 33 1.18 14.00 -0.54
N THR A 34 0.37 14.38 0.44
CA THR A 34 0.83 14.91 1.74
C THR A 34 0.13 14.11 2.83
N LEU A 35 0.91 13.56 3.75
CA LEU A 35 0.39 12.92 4.95
C LEU A 35 0.00 14.01 5.96
N TYR A 36 -1.19 13.87 6.53
CA TYR A 36 -1.68 14.73 7.59
C TYR A 36 -1.88 13.91 8.87
N CYS A 37 -1.38 14.41 9.99
CA CYS A 37 -1.61 13.86 11.32
C CYS A 37 -1.86 15.01 12.30
N GLY A 38 -3.13 15.29 12.60
CA GLY A 38 -3.52 16.49 13.34
C GLY A 38 -3.12 17.77 12.60
N THR A 39 -2.31 18.60 13.23
CA THR A 39 -1.76 19.84 12.61
C THR A 39 -0.45 19.62 11.86
N MET A 40 0.11 18.41 11.91
CA MET A 40 1.35 18.07 11.23
C MET A 40 1.07 17.65 9.79
N GLN A 41 1.89 18.15 8.88
CA GLN A 41 1.84 17.80 7.46
C GLN A 41 3.24 17.44 6.97
N LEU A 42 3.34 16.38 6.17
CA LEU A 42 4.60 15.92 5.60
C LEU A 42 4.38 15.44 4.16
N PRO A 43 5.10 15.97 3.16
CA PRO A 43 5.01 15.46 1.80
C PRO A 43 5.40 13.97 1.76
N LEU A 44 4.59 13.15 1.10
CA LEU A 44 4.84 11.70 1.02
C LEU A 44 6.18 11.40 0.32
N SER A 45 6.63 12.28 -0.57
CA SER A 45 7.94 12.21 -1.21
C SER A 45 9.09 12.26 -0.21
N GLU A 46 8.98 13.04 0.86
CA GLU A 46 10.01 13.11 1.91
C GLU A 46 10.05 11.83 2.74
N VAL A 47 8.88 11.23 3.01
CA VAL A 47 8.79 9.93 3.70
C VAL A 47 9.41 8.82 2.86
N LYS A 48 9.13 8.79 1.56
CA LYS A 48 9.76 7.86 0.61
C LYS A 48 11.27 8.04 0.55
N ARG A 49 11.75 9.28 0.54
CA ARG A 49 13.19 9.57 0.59
C ARG A 49 13.81 9.07 1.90
N ALA A 50 13.15 9.29 3.05
CA ALA A 50 13.61 8.78 4.34
C ALA A 50 13.68 7.24 4.35
N HIS A 51 12.69 6.56 3.77
CA HIS A 51 12.73 5.10 3.59
C HIS A 51 13.95 4.63 2.78
N LEU A 52 14.22 5.24 1.62
CA LEU A 52 15.36 4.88 0.79
C LEU A 52 16.70 5.06 1.51
N MET A 53 16.82 6.12 2.32
CA MET A 53 17.98 6.32 3.19
C MET A 53 18.08 5.20 4.24
N ALA A 54 16.98 4.88 4.93
CA ALA A 54 16.96 3.80 5.93
C ALA A 54 17.42 2.45 5.33
N VAL A 55 16.92 2.08 4.15
CA VAL A 55 17.35 0.87 3.42
C VAL A 55 18.82 0.92 3.06
N SER A 56 19.33 2.07 2.61
CA SER A 56 20.76 2.23 2.31
C SER A 56 21.64 2.05 3.54
N HIS A 57 21.26 2.63 4.68
CA HIS A 57 22.00 2.48 5.93
C HIS A 57 22.00 1.04 6.45
N ASP A 58 20.87 0.33 6.34
CA ASP A 58 20.73 -1.08 6.71
C ASP A 58 21.63 -1.99 5.85
N ARG A 59 21.55 -1.84 4.52
CA ARG A 59 22.40 -2.59 3.56
C ARG A 59 23.90 -2.36 3.77
N ASN A 60 24.27 -1.14 4.16
CA ASN A 60 25.67 -0.77 4.40
C ASN A 60 26.15 -1.10 5.82
N GLY A 61 25.30 -1.65 6.70
CA GLY A 61 25.63 -1.94 8.10
C GLY A 61 26.02 -0.70 8.91
N CYS A 62 25.62 0.50 8.45
CA CYS A 62 26.05 1.78 9.02
C CYS A 62 25.31 2.10 10.33
N CYS A 63 24.09 1.57 10.51
CA CYS A 63 23.25 1.83 11.66
C CYS A 63 22.63 0.53 12.16
N VAL A 64 22.56 0.34 13.48
CA VAL A 64 21.84 -0.77 14.09
C VAL A 64 20.43 -0.30 14.44
N THR A 65 19.42 -0.85 13.77
CA THR A 65 18.02 -0.67 14.18
C THR A 65 17.82 -1.37 15.52
N ASN A 66 17.20 -0.69 16.49
CA ASN A 66 16.87 -1.30 17.77
C ASN A 66 15.97 -2.53 17.52
N PRO A 67 16.40 -3.76 17.86
CA PRO A 67 15.63 -4.97 17.60
C PRO A 67 14.21 -4.94 18.20
N GLN A 68 14.02 -4.23 19.31
CA GLN A 68 12.72 -4.11 19.98
C GLN A 68 11.71 -3.25 19.21
N CYS A 69 12.19 -2.38 18.32
CA CYS A 69 11.36 -1.50 17.50
C CYS A 69 11.32 -1.94 16.03
N HIS A 70 11.98 -3.06 15.70
CA HIS A 70 12.17 -3.53 14.33
C HIS A 70 10.82 -3.81 13.65
N ASP A 71 9.95 -4.59 14.29
CA ASP A 71 8.68 -5.01 13.70
C ASP A 71 7.78 -3.85 13.25
N VAL A 72 7.58 -2.83 14.10
CA VAL A 72 6.70 -1.69 13.76
C VAL A 72 7.33 -0.81 12.68
N LEU A 73 8.65 -0.62 12.75
CA LEU A 73 9.37 0.19 11.77
C LEU A 73 9.32 -0.44 10.39
N TYR A 74 9.55 -1.75 10.29
CA TYR A 74 9.49 -2.45 9.00
C TYR A 74 8.06 -2.50 8.46
N LYS A 75 7.03 -2.72 9.29
CA LYS A 75 5.63 -2.60 8.84
C LYS A 75 5.31 -1.24 8.23
N PHE A 76 5.80 -0.16 8.85
CA PHE A 76 5.65 1.17 8.28
C PHE A 76 6.41 1.29 6.96
N TRP A 77 7.67 0.87 6.91
CA TRP A 77 8.49 0.93 5.71
C TRP A 77 7.96 0.09 4.55
N ASP A 78 7.40 -1.09 4.81
CA ASP A 78 6.76 -1.92 3.79
C ASP A 78 5.57 -1.19 3.15
N CYS A 79 4.79 -0.44 3.94
CA CYS A 79 3.71 0.38 3.40
C CYS A 79 4.24 1.51 2.51
N ILE A 80 5.28 2.22 2.97
CA ILE A 80 5.90 3.31 2.22
C ILE A 80 6.53 2.81 0.92
N GLU A 81 7.20 1.67 0.97
CA GLU A 81 7.79 1.02 -0.20
C GLU A 81 6.72 0.58 -1.19
N GLY A 82 5.62 -0.03 -0.71
CA GLY A 82 4.49 -0.36 -1.56
C GLY A 82 3.91 0.88 -2.27
N PHE A 83 3.75 2.01 -1.57
CA PHE A 83 3.33 3.25 -2.22
C PHE A 83 4.34 3.80 -3.23
N ARG A 84 5.64 3.54 -3.05
CA ARG A 84 6.69 3.98 -3.98
C ARG A 84 6.65 3.14 -5.24
N VAL A 85 6.72 1.81 -5.08
CA VAL A 85 6.76 0.86 -6.19
C VAL A 85 5.49 0.96 -7.04
N LEU A 86 4.31 1.03 -6.42
CA LEU A 86 3.05 1.18 -7.18
C LEU A 86 2.93 2.50 -7.94
N GLN A 87 3.63 3.56 -7.52
CA GLN A 87 3.66 4.83 -8.27
C GLN A 87 4.60 4.80 -9.48
N GLU A 88 5.63 3.97 -9.43
CA GLU A 88 6.62 3.81 -10.48
C GLU A 88 6.19 2.76 -11.52
N GLU A 89 5.27 1.86 -11.14
CA GLU A 89 4.74 0.85 -12.04
C GLU A 89 3.84 1.45 -13.12
N SER A 90 4.12 1.07 -14.36
CA SER A 90 3.40 1.52 -15.55
C SER A 90 2.46 0.45 -16.10
N ASP A 91 2.76 -0.82 -15.84
CA ASP A 91 1.91 -1.94 -16.20
C ASP A 91 0.78 -2.07 -15.18
N LYS A 92 -0.43 -1.80 -15.65
CA LYS A 92 -1.65 -1.77 -14.85
C LYS A 92 -2.01 -3.12 -14.23
N ASP A 93 -1.69 -4.19 -14.91
CA ASP A 93 -2.00 -5.55 -14.48
C ASP A 93 -1.03 -6.00 -13.38
N ILE A 94 0.26 -5.69 -13.56
CA ILE A 94 1.28 -5.86 -12.52
C ILE A 94 0.93 -5.02 -11.29
N LEU A 95 0.55 -3.75 -11.50
CA LEU A 95 0.21 -2.82 -10.43
C LEU A 95 -0.93 -3.35 -9.55
N VAL A 96 -2.04 -3.79 -10.14
CA VAL A 96 -3.19 -4.34 -9.39
C VAL A 96 -2.77 -5.57 -8.57
N ARG A 97 -1.96 -6.46 -9.16
CA ARG A 97 -1.45 -7.66 -8.47
C ARG A 97 -0.57 -7.27 -7.27
N MET A 98 0.41 -6.40 -7.47
CA MET A 98 1.30 -5.95 -6.40
C MET A 98 0.53 -5.25 -5.28
N ALA A 99 -0.46 -4.43 -5.63
CA ALA A 99 -1.29 -3.75 -4.64
C ALA A 99 -2.08 -4.74 -3.76
N LEU A 100 -2.63 -5.80 -4.35
CA LEU A 100 -3.28 -6.87 -3.59
C LEU A 100 -2.32 -7.58 -2.66
N GLU A 101 -1.17 -8.01 -3.15
CA GLU A 101 -0.19 -8.75 -2.35
C GLU A 101 0.28 -7.92 -1.15
N MET A 102 0.53 -6.63 -1.38
CA MET A 102 1.06 -5.70 -0.38
C MET A 102 0.00 -5.14 0.58
N PHE A 103 -1.27 -5.04 0.19
CA PHE A 103 -2.28 -4.31 0.96
C PHE A 103 -3.57 -5.06 1.24
N ARG A 104 -3.74 -6.33 0.83
CA ARG A 104 -4.98 -7.12 1.08
C ARG A 104 -5.44 -7.21 2.54
N PHE A 105 -4.57 -6.92 3.51
CA PHE A 105 -4.90 -6.91 4.93
C PHE A 105 -5.62 -5.62 5.39
N ARG A 106 -5.69 -4.59 4.54
CA ARG A 106 -6.43 -3.35 4.83
C ARG A 106 -7.92 -3.63 4.89
N HIS A 107 -8.60 -2.91 5.77
CA HIS A 107 -10.01 -3.04 6.07
C HIS A 107 -10.89 -2.20 5.15
N ALA A 108 -12.14 -2.65 5.01
CA ALA A 108 -13.21 -1.90 4.39
C ALA A 108 -14.52 -2.14 5.14
N SER A 109 -15.32 -1.08 5.26
CA SER A 109 -16.68 -1.18 5.81
C SER A 109 -17.63 -1.85 4.82
N ASP A 110 -17.54 -1.49 3.54
CA ASP A 110 -18.19 -2.23 2.45
C ASP A 110 -17.21 -3.26 1.90
N ARG A 111 -17.59 -4.53 1.90
CA ARG A 111 -16.72 -5.63 1.43
C ARG A 111 -16.26 -5.44 -0.02
N ARG A 112 -17.02 -4.71 -0.84
CA ARG A 112 -16.66 -4.41 -2.24
C ARG A 112 -15.45 -3.48 -2.35
N ASP A 113 -15.20 -2.64 -1.37
CA ASP A 113 -14.03 -1.76 -1.39
C ASP A 113 -12.72 -2.54 -1.28
N CYS A 114 -12.72 -3.76 -0.71
CA CYS A 114 -11.55 -4.65 -0.76
C CYS A 114 -11.16 -5.09 -2.18
N VAL A 115 -12.06 -4.90 -3.16
CA VAL A 115 -11.84 -5.17 -4.57
C VAL A 115 -11.62 -3.86 -5.33
N TYR A 116 -12.54 -2.91 -5.17
CA TYR A 116 -12.51 -1.64 -5.91
C TYR A 116 -11.31 -0.76 -5.55
N ALA A 117 -10.82 -0.82 -4.31
CA ALA A 117 -9.64 -0.09 -3.88
C ALA A 117 -8.39 -0.43 -4.70
N TYR A 118 -8.25 -1.66 -5.17
CA TYR A 118 -7.07 -2.09 -5.92
C TYR A 118 -7.34 -2.08 -7.42
N LEU A 119 -8.55 -2.44 -7.85
CA LEU A 119 -8.95 -2.37 -9.25
C LEU A 119 -8.78 -0.98 -9.86
N GLY A 120 -9.19 0.08 -9.13
CA GLY A 120 -9.10 1.44 -9.66
C GLY A 120 -7.66 1.95 -9.84
N LEU A 121 -6.65 1.18 -9.41
CA LEU A 121 -5.26 1.52 -9.67
C LEU A 121 -4.83 1.18 -11.11
N GLY A 122 -5.29 0.04 -11.63
CA GLY A 122 -4.97 -0.41 -13.00
C GLY A 122 -6.09 -0.12 -14.00
N SER A 123 -7.34 -0.09 -13.55
CA SER A 123 -8.52 -0.01 -14.41
C SER A 123 -9.23 1.34 -14.30
N LYS A 124 -9.88 1.75 -15.39
CA LYS A 124 -10.86 2.86 -15.38
C LYS A 124 -12.26 2.37 -14.97
N ALA A 125 -12.40 1.09 -14.61
CA ALA A 125 -13.67 0.56 -14.12
C ALA A 125 -14.12 1.35 -12.90
N LEU A 126 -15.33 1.89 -12.98
CA LEU A 126 -15.97 2.57 -11.87
C LEU A 126 -16.47 1.53 -10.87
N ALA A 127 -16.39 1.87 -9.58
CA ALA A 127 -16.99 1.04 -8.54
C ALA A 127 -18.51 0.99 -8.75
N ASP A 128 -19.05 -0.21 -8.92
CA ASP A 128 -20.47 -0.44 -9.09
C ASP A 128 -21.07 -1.01 -7.81
N TYR A 129 -21.68 -0.15 -7.01
CA TYR A 129 -22.33 -0.55 -5.77
C TYR A 129 -23.76 -1.08 -5.98
N THR A 130 -24.22 -1.24 -7.23
CA THR A 130 -25.50 -1.87 -7.54
C THR A 130 -25.38 -3.39 -7.62
N ILE A 131 -24.18 -3.93 -7.84
CA ILE A 131 -23.93 -5.37 -7.87
C ILE A 131 -23.56 -5.95 -6.49
N PRO A 132 -23.90 -7.22 -6.22
CA PRO A 132 -23.45 -7.92 -5.03
C PRO A 132 -21.93 -8.03 -4.95
N TYR A 133 -21.40 -8.18 -3.73
CA TYR A 133 -19.97 -8.38 -3.49
C TYR A 133 -19.42 -9.58 -4.26
N GLU A 134 -20.16 -10.69 -4.30
CA GLU A 134 -19.77 -11.92 -4.96
C GLU A 134 -19.55 -11.72 -6.46
N THR A 135 -20.41 -10.92 -7.10
CA THR A 135 -20.27 -10.56 -8.52
C THR A 135 -19.02 -9.70 -8.72
N ALA A 136 -18.86 -8.64 -7.93
CA ALA A 136 -17.68 -7.76 -8.02
C ALA A 136 -16.37 -8.55 -7.80
N PHE A 137 -16.36 -9.47 -6.84
CA PHE A 137 -15.23 -10.33 -6.56
C PHE A 137 -14.96 -11.33 -7.67
N ASN A 138 -15.98 -11.96 -8.26
CA ASN A 138 -15.80 -12.91 -9.36
C ASN A 138 -15.28 -12.22 -10.62
N ASP A 139 -15.81 -11.05 -10.97
CA ASP A 139 -15.31 -10.24 -12.09
C ASP A 139 -13.84 -9.87 -11.88
N PHE A 140 -13.49 -9.50 -10.66
CA PHE A 140 -12.12 -9.23 -10.26
C PHE A 140 -11.22 -10.47 -10.30
N ALA A 141 -11.67 -11.59 -9.76
CA ALA A 141 -10.93 -12.85 -9.77
C ALA A 141 -10.72 -13.36 -11.19
N PHE A 142 -11.68 -13.15 -12.09
CA PHE A 142 -11.54 -13.46 -13.51
C PHE A 142 -10.51 -12.56 -14.19
N LEU A 143 -10.52 -11.25 -13.89
CA LEU A 143 -9.50 -10.33 -14.36
C LEU A 143 -8.11 -10.77 -13.89
N VAL A 144 -7.93 -10.98 -12.58
CA VAL A 144 -6.65 -11.37 -11.99
C VAL A 144 -6.20 -12.74 -12.50
N SER A 145 -7.05 -13.75 -12.56
CA SER A 145 -6.69 -15.10 -13.04
C SER A 145 -6.27 -15.12 -14.52
N ARG A 146 -6.83 -14.26 -15.37
CA ARG A 146 -6.30 -14.06 -16.73
C ARG A 146 -4.87 -13.53 -16.71
N LEU A 147 -4.52 -12.67 -15.75
CA LEU A 147 -3.13 -12.21 -15.56
C LEU A 147 -2.21 -13.34 -15.11
N TRP A 148 -2.70 -14.25 -14.25
CA TRP A 148 -1.94 -15.44 -13.83
C TRP A 148 -1.67 -16.40 -15.00
N ILE A 149 -2.66 -16.61 -15.89
CA ILE A 149 -2.53 -17.53 -17.04
C ILE A 149 -1.60 -16.97 -18.11
N VAL A 150 -1.66 -15.65 -18.39
CA VAL A 150 -0.80 -15.02 -19.41
C VAL A 150 0.68 -15.12 -19.03
N PHE A 151 1.04 -14.91 -17.77
CA PHE A 151 2.44 -15.01 -17.33
C PHE A 151 2.96 -16.44 -17.10
N SER A 152 2.07 -17.42 -16.89
CA SER A 152 2.48 -18.84 -16.75
C SER A 152 2.70 -19.55 -18.09
N GLY A 153 2.35 -18.90 -19.21
CA GLY A 153 2.55 -19.41 -20.57
C GLY A 153 3.84 -18.95 -21.25
N ASP A 154 4.59 -18.02 -20.63
CA ASP A 154 5.85 -17.45 -21.14
C ASP A 154 7.08 -17.94 -20.33
N LEU A 155 7.00 -19.13 -19.72
CA LEU A 155 8.13 -19.87 -19.11
C LEU A 155 8.44 -21.15 -19.88
#